data_AF-W9SEG2-F1
#
_entry.id   AF-W9SEG2-F1
#
_cell.length_a   1.000
_cell.length_b   1.000
_cell.length_c   1.000
_cell.angle_alpha   90.00
_cell.angle_beta   90.00
_cell.angle_gamma   90.00
#
_symmetry.space_group_name_H-M   'P 1'
#
loop_
_entity.id
_entity.type
_entity.pdbx_description
1 polymer ?
#
loop_
_entity_poly.entity_id
_entity_poly.type
_entity_poly.pdbx_seq_one_letter_code
_entity_poly.pdbx_strand_id
1 'polypeptide(L)'
;MVSGKHKKAPSLYKILQLLRSIMTNSHAVKVEAQETGFVIEVFTERSCSGLLVFILETFEELGLDVLHARVSSSHNFHLEAVAITNDNKQSNEKDAQRVEQSMFQAFQRWSEVNQN
;
A
#
# COMPACT_ATOMS: atom_id res chain seq x y z
N MET A 1 6.49 -11.67 -47.56
CA MET A 1 6.51 -10.29 -47.01
C MET A 1 5.88 -10.33 -45.63
N VAL A 2 6.66 -10.09 -44.57
CA VAL A 2 6.20 -10.18 -43.17
C VAL A 2 5.36 -8.95 -42.83
N SER A 3 4.08 -9.17 -42.50
CA SER A 3 3.17 -8.14 -42.02
C SER A 3 3.51 -7.79 -40.58
N GLY A 4 4.17 -6.65 -40.37
CA GLY A 4 4.47 -6.11 -39.05
C GLY A 4 3.19 -5.60 -38.38
N LYS A 5 2.77 -6.26 -37.29
CA LYS A 5 1.65 -5.81 -36.46
C LYS A 5 2.08 -4.55 -35.69
N HIS A 6 1.65 -3.38 -36.14
CA HIS A 6 1.73 -2.15 -35.35
C HIS A 6 0.82 -2.27 -34.13
N LYS A 7 1.41 -2.41 -32.93
CA LYS A 7 0.70 -2.27 -31.67
C LYS A 7 0.26 -0.81 -31.55
N LYS A 8 -1.05 -0.54 -31.59
CA LYS A 8 -1.59 0.82 -31.43
C LYS A 8 -1.19 1.38 -30.07
N ALA A 9 -0.58 2.55 -30.07
CA ALA A 9 -0.31 3.30 -28.84
C ALA A 9 -1.63 3.67 -28.15
N PRO A 10 -1.68 3.69 -26.80
CA PRO A 10 -2.87 4.09 -26.07
C PRO A 10 -3.27 5.53 -26.41
N SER A 11 -4.59 5.81 -26.42
CA SER A 11 -5.07 7.17 -26.69
C SER A 11 -4.65 8.13 -25.58
N LEU A 12 -4.49 9.41 -25.90
CA LEU A 12 -4.22 10.45 -24.90
C LEU A 12 -5.23 10.44 -23.76
N TYR A 13 -6.51 10.13 -24.03
CA TYR A 13 -7.52 10.01 -22.98
C TYR A 13 -7.23 8.86 -22.03
N LYS A 14 -6.81 7.70 -22.56
CA LYS A 14 -6.44 6.55 -21.73
C LYS A 14 -5.17 6.84 -20.93
N ILE A 15 -4.20 7.54 -21.51
CA ILE A 15 -3.00 8.01 -20.81
C ILE A 15 -3.40 9.02 -19.71
N LEU A 16 -4.28 9.98 -19.99
CA LEU A 16 -4.74 10.97 -19.01
C LEU A 16 -5.55 10.34 -17.88
N GLN A 17 -6.39 9.35 -18.17
CA GLN A 17 -7.13 8.57 -17.17
C GLN A 17 -6.20 7.72 -16.31
N LEU A 18 -5.16 7.12 -16.91
CA LEU A 18 -4.13 6.39 -16.18
C LEU A 18 -3.33 7.33 -15.28
N LEU A 19 -2.85 8.46 -15.80
CA LEU A 19 -2.14 9.48 -15.02
C LEU A 19 -3.03 10.07 -13.93
N ARG A 20 -4.33 10.30 -14.18
CA ARG A 20 -5.28 10.67 -13.13
C ARG A 20 -5.43 9.57 -12.10
N SER A 21 -5.62 8.31 -12.46
CA SER A 21 -5.70 7.22 -11.47
C SER A 21 -4.45 7.12 -10.61
N ILE A 22 -3.27 7.31 -11.22
CA ILE A 22 -1.96 7.34 -10.55
C ILE A 22 -1.81 8.59 -9.66
N MET A 23 -2.30 9.76 -10.08
CA MET A 23 -2.19 11.03 -9.35
C MET A 23 -3.35 11.29 -8.36
N THR A 24 -4.49 10.60 -8.48
CA THR A 24 -5.73 10.82 -7.67
C THR A 24 -5.93 9.76 -6.59
N ASN A 25 -5.15 8.69 -6.61
CA ASN A 25 -4.94 7.82 -5.45
C ASN A 25 -3.67 8.29 -4.74
N SER A 26 -3.70 9.50 -4.19
CA SER A 26 -2.66 10.03 -3.32
C SER A 26 -2.71 9.24 -2.01
N HIS A 27 -1.99 8.12 -2.03
CA HIS A 27 -1.79 7.25 -0.89
C HIS A 27 -0.32 7.34 -0.50
N ALA A 28 -0.06 7.64 0.76
CA ALA A 28 1.28 7.67 1.32
C ALA A 28 1.42 6.50 2.30
N VAL A 29 2.53 5.79 2.19
CA VAL A 29 2.97 4.82 3.19
C VAL A 29 4.32 5.30 3.69
N LYS A 30 4.47 5.34 5.02
CA LYS A 30 5.75 5.59 5.67
C LYS A 30 5.99 4.47 6.66
N VAL A 31 7.18 3.89 6.61
CA VAL A 31 7.61 2.86 7.57
C VAL A 31 8.92 3.31 8.19
N GLU A 32 8.94 3.39 9.51
CA GLU A 32 10.15 3.69 10.27
C GLU A 32 10.56 2.45 11.06
N ALA A 33 11.79 1.97 10.86
CA ALA A 33 12.36 0.91 11.67
C ALA A 33 12.59 1.38 13.11
N GLN A 34 12.28 0.49 14.06
CA GLN A 34 12.51 0.64 15.50
C GLN A 34 13.41 -0.50 15.99
N GLU A 35 13.82 -0.47 17.27
CA GLU A 35 14.70 -1.52 17.83
C GLU A 35 14.16 -2.94 17.67
N THR A 36 12.83 -3.13 17.72
CA THR A 36 12.20 -4.47 17.68
C THR A 36 11.03 -4.55 16.70
N GLY A 37 10.91 -3.58 15.78
CA GLY A 37 9.77 -3.52 14.89
C GLY A 37 9.69 -2.25 14.05
N PHE A 38 8.46 -1.75 13.87
CA PHE A 38 8.13 -0.67 12.95
C PHE A 38 7.07 0.28 13.50
N VAL A 39 7.18 1.54 13.13
CA VAL A 39 6.06 2.48 13.10
C VAL A 39 5.61 2.60 11.65
N ILE A 40 4.34 2.33 11.40
CA ILE A 40 3.74 2.26 10.07
C ILE A 40 2.64 3.30 10.00
N GLU A 41 2.79 4.26 9.09
CA GLU A 41 1.78 5.26 8.79
C GLU A 41 1.26 5.07 7.38
N VAL A 42 -0.06 5.04 7.24
CA VAL A 42 -0.76 4.92 5.97
C VAL A 42 -1.78 6.04 5.89
N PHE A 43 -1.72 6.82 4.82
CA PHE A 43 -2.66 7.90 4.56
C PHE A 43 -3.25 7.80 3.17
N THR A 44 -4.53 8.11 3.03
CA THR A 44 -5.21 8.28 1.75
C THR A 44 -6.10 9.51 1.78
N GLU A 45 -6.30 10.17 0.64
CA GLU A 45 -7.20 11.33 0.56
C GLU A 45 -8.70 10.97 0.70
N ARG A 46 -9.08 9.69 0.62
CA ARG A 46 -10.48 9.22 0.64
C ARG A 46 -10.64 8.01 1.56
N SER A 47 -11.82 7.78 2.12
CA SER A 47 -12.09 6.73 3.13
C SER A 47 -11.89 5.26 2.70
N CYS A 48 -11.52 4.99 1.43
CA CYS A 48 -11.09 3.69 0.89
C CYS A 48 -11.74 2.46 1.57
N SER A 49 -13.05 2.30 1.39
CA SER A 49 -13.81 1.20 2.00
C SER A 49 -13.15 -0.16 1.72
N GLY A 50 -12.99 -0.97 2.76
CA GLY A 50 -12.37 -2.29 2.67
C GLY A 50 -10.83 -2.30 2.67
N LEU A 51 -10.14 -1.16 2.52
CA LEU A 51 -8.67 -1.10 2.50
C LEU A 51 -8.02 -1.67 3.78
N LEU A 52 -8.66 -1.45 4.93
CA LEU A 52 -8.16 -1.96 6.21
C LEU A 52 -7.93 -3.46 6.20
N VAL A 53 -8.80 -4.23 5.51
CA VAL A 53 -8.69 -5.70 5.46
C VAL A 53 -7.39 -6.12 4.79
N PHE A 54 -7.05 -5.53 3.64
CA PHE A 54 -5.82 -5.83 2.90
C PHE A 54 -4.55 -5.42 3.68
N ILE A 55 -4.62 -4.35 4.47
CA ILE A 55 -3.51 -3.92 5.34
C ILE A 55 -3.30 -4.94 6.48
N LEU A 56 -4.37 -5.39 7.12
CA LEU A 56 -4.30 -6.38 8.20
C LEU A 56 -3.79 -7.74 7.69
N GLU A 57 -4.26 -8.18 6.52
CA GLU A 57 -3.73 -9.38 5.84
C GLU A 57 -2.22 -9.23 5.57
N THR A 58 -1.78 -8.04 5.17
CA THR A 58 -0.35 -7.78 4.94
C THR A 58 0.46 -7.84 6.23
N PHE A 59 -0.07 -7.36 7.36
CA PHE A 59 0.60 -7.53 8.65
C PHE A 59 0.76 -9.00 9.02
N GLU A 60 -0.29 -9.81 8.82
CA GLU A 60 -0.26 -11.25 9.09
C GLU A 60 0.75 -11.98 8.17
N GLU A 61 0.73 -11.68 6.86
CA GLU A 61 1.66 -12.24 5.87
C GLU A 61 3.13 -11.92 6.21
N LEU A 62 3.39 -10.76 6.80
CA LEU A 62 4.71 -10.32 7.23
C LEU A 62 5.10 -10.83 8.63
N GLY A 63 4.17 -11.46 9.37
CA GLY A 63 4.40 -11.92 10.74
C GLY A 63 4.57 -10.76 11.73
N LEU A 64 3.88 -9.65 11.50
CA LEU A 64 3.92 -8.46 12.35
C LEU A 64 2.85 -8.54 13.43
N ASP A 65 3.27 -8.45 14.69
CA ASP A 65 2.36 -8.34 15.82
C ASP A 65 2.10 -6.86 16.13
N VAL A 66 0.87 -6.42 15.88
CA VAL A 66 0.45 -5.03 16.11
C VAL A 66 0.19 -4.80 17.60
N LEU A 67 1.01 -3.97 18.23
CA LEU A 67 0.90 -3.61 19.65
C LEU A 67 -0.12 -2.50 19.87
N HIS A 68 -0.10 -1.50 18.99
CA HIS A 68 -0.98 -0.34 19.07
C HIS A 68 -1.36 0.12 17.68
N ALA A 69 -2.62 0.51 17.48
CA ALA A 69 -3.05 1.12 16.24
C ALA A 69 -4.10 2.19 16.49
N ARG A 70 -4.09 3.22 15.64
CA ARG A 70 -5.15 4.20 15.48
C ARG A 70 -5.62 4.16 14.04
N VAL A 71 -6.93 4.24 13.84
CA VAL A 71 -7.52 4.27 12.50
C VAL A 71 -8.64 5.31 12.41
N SER A 72 -8.63 6.07 11.31
CA SER A 72 -9.74 6.92 10.87
C SER A 72 -10.09 6.50 9.44
N SER A 73 -11.38 6.32 9.17
CA SER A 73 -11.89 5.93 7.84
C SER A 73 -13.14 6.71 7.43
N SER A 74 -13.38 7.89 8.03
CA SER A 74 -14.62 8.65 7.81
C SER A 74 -14.59 9.47 6.51
N HIS A 75 -13.53 10.24 6.29
CA HIS A 75 -13.36 11.13 5.12
C HIS A 75 -12.11 10.75 4.34
N ASN A 76 -11.00 10.60 5.06
CA ASN A 76 -9.75 9.99 4.63
C ASN A 76 -9.61 8.61 5.26
N PHE A 77 -8.69 7.80 4.75
CA PHE A 77 -8.16 6.67 5.51
C PHE A 77 -6.82 7.09 6.10
N HIS A 78 -6.70 7.02 7.42
CA HIS A 78 -5.44 7.21 8.13
C HIS A 78 -5.27 6.08 9.12
N LEU A 79 -4.14 5.40 9.04
CA LEU A 79 -3.74 4.37 9.97
C LEU A 79 -2.34 4.67 10.47
N GLU A 80 -2.16 4.55 11.78
CA GLU A 80 -0.86 4.56 12.42
C GLU A 80 -0.78 3.31 13.29
N ALA A 81 0.24 2.49 13.09
CA ALA A 81 0.43 1.24 13.80
C ALA A 81 1.87 1.13 14.33
N VAL A 82 1.99 0.63 15.55
CA VAL A 82 3.25 0.16 16.14
C VAL A 82 3.21 -1.35 16.12
N ALA A 83 4.13 -1.97 15.40
CA ALA A 83 4.18 -3.42 15.24
C ALA A 83 5.58 -3.96 15.53
N ILE A 84 5.67 -5.17 16.08
CA ILE A 84 6.93 -5.86 16.36
C ILE A 84 7.08 -7.11 15.49
N THR A 85 8.31 -7.60 15.34
CA THR A 85 8.59 -8.86 14.64
C THR A 85 8.91 -9.99 15.61
N ASN A 86 8.48 -11.20 15.28
CA ASN A 86 8.62 -12.37 16.16
C ASN A 86 10.03 -13.00 16.20
N ASP A 87 10.95 -12.53 15.35
CA ASP A 87 12.25 -13.13 15.12
C ASP A 87 13.39 -12.57 16.00
N ASN A 88 13.07 -11.77 17.04
CA ASN A 88 14.01 -11.21 18.03
C ASN A 88 15.21 -10.47 17.41
N LYS A 89 15.11 -10.07 16.14
CA LYS A 89 16.15 -9.36 15.40
C LYS A 89 15.83 -7.87 15.42
N GLN A 90 16.89 -7.08 15.47
CA GLN A 90 16.76 -5.65 15.31
C GLN A 90 16.29 -5.33 13.89
N SER A 91 15.15 -4.67 13.78
CA SER A 91 14.62 -4.21 12.50
C SER A 91 15.53 -3.12 11.94
N ASN A 92 15.82 -3.20 10.65
CA ASN A 92 16.63 -2.21 9.96
C ASN A 92 15.86 -1.58 8.78
N GLU A 93 16.48 -0.59 8.16
CA GLU A 93 15.90 0.15 7.04
C GLU A 93 15.50 -0.74 5.84
N LYS A 94 16.22 -1.84 5.58
CA LYS A 94 15.85 -2.77 4.50
C LYS A 94 14.57 -3.53 4.83
N ASP A 95 14.37 -3.86 6.10
CA ASP A 95 13.13 -4.50 6.55
C ASP A 95 11.97 -3.51 6.47
N ALA A 96 12.18 -2.24 6.84
CA ALA A 96 11.19 -1.19 6.68
C ALA A 96 10.78 -1.00 5.20
N GLN A 97 11.74 -0.98 4.28
CA GLN A 97 11.46 -0.93 2.84
C GLN A 97 10.68 -2.14 2.35
N ARG A 98 10.93 -3.34 2.89
CA ARG A 98 10.15 -4.53 2.55
C ARG A 98 8.71 -4.41 3.03
N VAL A 99 8.49 -3.93 4.25
CA VAL A 99 7.14 -3.65 4.78
C VAL A 99 6.43 -2.62 3.90
N GLU A 100 7.11 -1.53 3.53
CA GLU A 100 6.57 -0.48 2.66
C GLU A 100 6.15 -1.03 1.29
N GLN A 101 6.98 -1.86 0.67
CA GLN A 101 6.67 -2.54 -0.60
C GLN A 101 5.45 -3.45 -0.49
N SER A 102 5.35 -4.23 0.59
CA SER A 102 4.19 -5.09 0.83
C SER A 102 2.91 -4.28 1.04
N MET A 103 3.00 -3.11 1.69
CA MET A 103 1.86 -2.19 1.80
C MET A 103 1.42 -1.67 0.44
N PHE A 104 2.36 -1.27 -0.43
CA PHE A 104 2.01 -0.89 -1.80
C PHE A 104 1.30 -2.03 -2.57
N GLN A 105 1.69 -3.29 -2.36
CA GLN A 105 0.99 -4.43 -2.94
C GLN A 105 -0.42 -4.61 -2.36
N ALA A 106 -0.63 -4.34 -1.07
CA ALA A 106 -1.96 -4.31 -0.45
C ALA A 106 -2.89 -3.31 -1.15
N PHE A 107 -2.38 -2.11 -1.45
CA PHE A 107 -3.12 -1.11 -2.23
C PHE A 107 -3.50 -1.59 -3.62
N GLN A 108 -2.60 -2.30 -4.31
CA GLN A 108 -2.87 -2.87 -5.64
C GLN A 108 -3.98 -3.91 -5.56
N ARG A 109 -3.88 -4.87 -4.63
CA ARG A 109 -4.91 -5.91 -4.39
C ARG A 109 -6.27 -5.28 -4.08
N TRP A 110 -6.29 -4.29 -3.17
CA TRP A 110 -7.51 -3.55 -2.83
C TRP A 110 -8.12 -2.86 -4.06
N SER A 111 -7.29 -2.18 -4.84
CA SER A 111 -7.73 -1.47 -6.04
C SER A 111 -8.33 -2.40 -7.10
N GLU A 112 -7.78 -3.61 -7.26
CA GLU A 112 -8.29 -4.61 -8.22
C GLU A 112 -9.69 -5.11 -7.84
N VAL A 113 -9.97 -5.28 -6.54
CA VAL A 113 -11.26 -5.78 -6.05
C VAL A 113 -12.35 -4.69 -6.05
N ASN A 114 -11.97 -3.42 -5.86
CA ASN A 114 -12.91 -2.31 -5.65
C ASN A 114 -13.16 -1.42 -6.88
N GLN A 115 -12.59 -1.75 -8.05
CA GLN A 115 -12.80 -1.01 -9.31
C GLN A 115 -13.86 -1.62 -10.25
N ASN A 116 -14.67 -2.56 -9.77
CA ASN A 116 -15.79 -3.15 -10.51
C ASN A 116 -17.13 -2.48 -10.18
#